data_AF-A0A512HR32-F1
#
_entry.id   AF-A0A512HR32-F1
#
_cell.length_a   1.000
_cell.length_b   1.000
_cell.length_c   1.000
_cell.angle_alpha   90.00
_cell.angle_beta   90.00
_cell.angle_gamma   90.00
#
_symmetry.space_group_name_H-M   'P 1'
#
loop_
_entity.id
_entity.type
_entity.pdbx_description
1 polymer ?
#
loop_
_entity_poly.entity_id
_entity_poly.type
_entity_poly.pdbx_seq_one_letter_code
_entity_poly.pdbx_strand_id
1 'polypeptide(L)'
;MSRDIFADAARRHAHALPGHTLLAAEPCYIPTSVLTVDVLAEEIEDIDAAQKYALAALLNGIDSVEDLELFMGLTPEDTASTVAALLRSEFVDYRPPGPGQPRILSLLPNGLEAARDAQVRRPKSTTIQVVYDRLTRTVTEWRRNSLARAGAAKASTAILLPQRSGVDVEKAELTVPAITAAIEGYSSSDFRVLGVTGVTESRNFFRDAILLVYRDLDSSTVRLGVEVDGQWSEPHLAALEDVDAVKKLGITSASEVSYEAADEPGPRLSRDEVIAIQSAITDDEGTNALGDSDQLDRAAIRWLSMADHPGWLDDAMTAPKRRLLIISPWITGSVVSRQFVGRLEQLARNADVTIFWGFGDNSKSDQGALRMLHEAAGRSQRLAVVRVDDTHAKILVSDGYYVKTSFNWLSFRGDKSRKFRQEEGDLVNDQVLADLAYDRYMHENCGFALEVVGNLPSKYRAAVHASAAHVAPATHTPAPEAADAPSQPSRAERRRAALEALGVGSVVTGTVKTITNFGAFVDLGEVDGLIHISQLANRRVEHPSDVVEIGEAVTVRVLEVDLERGRVSLSLT
;
A
#
# COMPACT_ATOMS: atom_id res chain seq x y z
N MET A 1 1.41 -14.73 23.94
CA MET A 1 2.42 -13.65 24.08
C MET A 1 2.34 -12.80 22.82
N SER A 2 2.31 -11.48 22.99
CA SER A 2 1.95 -10.51 21.95
C SER A 2 2.83 -10.66 20.72
N ARG A 3 2.24 -10.74 19.52
CA ARG A 3 2.99 -10.56 18.26
C ARG A 3 3.70 -9.23 18.34
N ASP A 4 4.99 -9.18 17.98
CA ASP A 4 5.69 -7.93 17.80
C ASP A 4 5.09 -7.22 16.58
N ILE A 5 4.19 -6.28 16.89
CA ILE A 5 3.43 -5.50 15.91
C ILE A 5 4.34 -4.68 15.01
N PHE A 6 5.55 -4.32 15.46
CA PHE A 6 6.52 -3.51 14.72
C PHE A 6 7.26 -4.35 13.68
N ALA A 7 7.66 -5.57 14.02
CA ALA A 7 8.18 -6.53 13.05
C ALA A 7 7.12 -6.90 11.99
N ASP A 8 5.85 -7.06 12.40
CA ASP A 8 4.74 -7.28 11.46
C ASP A 8 4.51 -6.08 10.53
N ALA A 9 4.65 -4.85 11.04
CA ALA A 9 4.58 -3.63 10.27
C ALA A 9 5.73 -3.48 9.27
N ALA A 10 6.96 -3.75 9.71
CA ALA A 10 8.14 -3.75 8.87
C ALA A 10 7.97 -4.70 7.69
N ARG A 11 7.48 -5.93 7.96
CA ARG A 11 7.19 -6.93 6.91
C ARG A 11 6.10 -6.47 5.95
N ARG A 12 5.01 -5.88 6.46
CA ARG A 12 3.89 -5.42 5.61
C ARG A 12 4.29 -4.26 4.71
N HIS A 13 5.20 -3.40 5.15
CA HIS A 13 5.54 -2.15 4.47
C HIS A 13 6.98 -2.05 3.96
N ALA A 14 7.76 -3.13 3.99
CA ALA A 14 9.14 -3.17 3.48
C ALA A 14 9.31 -2.59 2.06
N HIS A 15 8.26 -2.68 1.24
CA HIS A 15 8.23 -2.22 -0.16
C HIS A 15 7.19 -1.13 -0.43
N ALA A 16 6.68 -0.46 0.61
CA ALA A 16 5.67 0.59 0.44
C ALA A 16 6.21 1.84 -0.29
N LEU A 17 7.52 2.09 -0.23
CA LEU A 17 8.22 3.15 -0.96
C LEU A 17 9.13 2.55 -2.04
N PRO A 18 8.76 2.64 -3.33
CA PRO A 18 9.63 2.21 -4.43
C PRO A 18 10.98 2.95 -4.43
N GLY A 19 12.05 2.24 -4.78
CA GLY A 19 13.40 2.81 -4.81
C GLY A 19 14.03 3.01 -3.42
N HIS A 20 13.38 2.57 -2.35
CA HIS A 20 13.88 2.69 -1.00
C HIS A 20 13.90 1.34 -0.28
N THR A 21 14.85 1.16 0.63
CA THR A 21 14.94 0.03 1.56
C THR A 21 14.44 0.46 2.93
N LEU A 22 13.49 -0.28 3.50
CA LEU A 22 13.08 -0.10 4.88
C LEU A 22 14.25 -0.47 5.82
N LEU A 23 14.65 0.47 6.67
CA LEU A 23 15.69 0.30 7.69
C LEU A 23 15.12 -0.08 9.05
N ALA A 24 13.99 0.51 9.45
CA ALA A 24 13.42 0.31 10.78
C ALA A 24 11.91 0.51 10.78
N ALA A 25 11.24 -0.12 11.75
CA ALA A 25 9.84 0.11 12.09
C ALA A 25 9.76 0.32 13.61
N GLU A 26 9.39 1.52 14.04
CA GLU A 26 9.48 1.95 15.44
C GLU A 26 8.11 2.39 15.97
N PRO A 27 7.78 2.12 17.24
CA PRO A 27 6.59 2.70 17.86
C PRO A 27 6.63 4.22 17.80
N CYS A 28 5.52 4.83 17.41
CA CYS A 28 5.38 6.27 17.44
C CYS A 28 3.98 6.72 17.89
N TYR A 29 3.90 8.00 18.21
CA TYR A 29 2.66 8.69 18.57
C TYR A 29 2.42 9.85 17.61
N ILE A 30 1.30 9.79 16.90
CA ILE A 30 0.77 10.89 16.10
C ILE A 30 0.07 11.88 17.06
N PRO A 31 0.40 13.18 17.01
CA PRO A 31 -0.27 14.19 17.83
C PRO A 31 -1.73 14.36 17.39
N THR A 32 -2.68 14.21 18.32
CA THR A 32 -4.10 14.34 18.03
C THR A 32 -4.79 15.34 18.95
N SER A 33 -6.00 15.73 18.58
CA SER A 33 -6.87 16.55 19.41
C SER A 33 -8.27 15.99 19.41
N VAL A 34 -8.92 16.04 20.57
CA VAL A 34 -10.34 15.72 20.68
C VAL A 34 -11.09 17.03 20.54
N LEU A 35 -11.90 17.14 19.50
CA LEU A 35 -12.72 18.31 19.24
C LEU A 35 -14.13 18.04 19.76
N THR A 36 -14.64 18.97 20.56
CA THR A 36 -16.08 19.08 20.82
C THR A 36 -16.63 20.06 19.79
N VAL A 37 -17.40 19.54 18.84
CA VAL A 37 -17.93 20.31 17.72
C VAL A 37 -19.41 20.55 17.96
N ASP A 38 -19.79 21.82 17.96
CA ASP A 38 -21.19 22.23 17.98
C ASP A 38 -21.71 22.12 16.56
N VAL A 39 -22.77 21.33 16.36
CA VAL A 39 -23.36 21.07 15.04
C VAL A 39 -24.86 21.35 15.05
N LEU A 40 -25.34 21.82 13.90
CA LEU A 40 -26.75 21.75 13.56
C LEU A 40 -26.99 20.40 12.89
N ALA A 41 -27.80 19.55 13.49
CA ALA A 41 -28.13 18.22 12.97
C ALA A 41 -29.64 18.07 12.74
N GLU A 42 -30.02 17.19 11.83
CA GLU A 42 -31.39 16.76 11.61
C GLU A 42 -31.71 15.65 12.61
N GLU A 43 -32.71 15.88 13.47
CA GLU A 43 -33.28 14.88 14.35
C GLU A 43 -34.62 14.40 13.76
N ILE A 44 -34.77 13.07 13.71
CA ILE A 44 -36.02 12.43 13.31
C ILE A 44 -36.86 12.23 14.57
N GLU A 45 -38.02 12.88 14.63
CA GLU A 45 -39.03 12.62 15.65
C GLU A 45 -40.10 11.69 15.09
N ASP A 46 -40.44 10.67 15.86
CA ASP A 46 -41.54 9.77 15.56
C ASP A 46 -42.87 10.51 15.64
N ILE A 47 -43.63 10.50 14.55
CA ILE A 47 -44.99 11.06 14.53
C ILE A 47 -45.90 10.15 15.36
N ASP A 48 -46.75 10.74 16.20
CA ASP A 48 -47.78 10.03 16.94
C ASP A 48 -48.66 9.17 16.00
N ALA A 49 -49.13 8.01 16.46
CA ALA A 49 -49.87 7.08 15.63
C ALA A 49 -51.10 7.73 14.98
N ALA A 50 -51.88 8.52 15.73
CA ALA A 50 -53.07 9.19 15.20
C ALA A 50 -52.68 10.24 14.14
N GLN A 51 -51.59 10.98 14.36
CA GLN A 51 -51.06 11.93 13.38
C GLN A 51 -50.57 11.22 12.10
N LYS A 52 -49.89 10.06 12.22
CA LYS A 52 -49.46 9.24 11.06
C LYS A 52 -50.65 8.83 10.21
N TYR A 53 -51.70 8.27 10.84
CA TYR A 53 -52.91 7.86 10.12
C TYR A 53 -53.66 9.04 9.50
N ALA A 54 -53.76 10.17 10.20
CA ALA A 54 -54.39 11.38 9.68
C ALA A 54 -53.63 11.94 8.46
N LEU A 55 -52.30 12.04 8.52
CA LEU A 55 -51.47 12.47 7.40
C LEU A 55 -51.59 11.53 6.18
N ALA A 56 -51.63 10.22 6.41
CA ALA A 56 -51.87 9.24 5.36
C ALA A 56 -53.26 9.38 4.72
N ALA A 57 -54.30 9.62 5.52
CA ALA A 57 -55.66 9.85 5.02
C ALA A 57 -55.74 11.13 4.18
N LEU A 58 -55.16 12.23 4.66
CA LEU A 58 -55.05 13.51 3.93
C LEU A 58 -54.32 13.35 2.59
N LEU A 59 -53.21 12.58 2.56
CA LEU A 59 -52.46 12.30 1.34
C LEU A 59 -53.29 11.55 0.30
N ASN A 60 -54.26 10.75 0.75
CA ASN A 60 -55.18 9.98 -0.10
C ASN A 60 -56.50 10.72 -0.38
N GLY A 61 -56.61 12.01 -0.05
CA GLY A 61 -57.75 12.85 -0.39
C GLY A 61 -58.89 12.85 0.62
N ILE A 62 -58.69 12.30 1.83
CA ILE A 62 -59.62 12.45 2.95
C ILE A 62 -59.26 13.75 3.67
N ASP A 63 -59.82 14.87 3.21
CA ASP A 63 -59.37 16.22 3.55
C ASP A 63 -60.32 16.99 4.49
N SER A 64 -61.43 16.38 4.94
CA SER A 64 -62.32 16.97 5.94
C SER A 64 -62.11 16.38 7.33
N VAL A 65 -62.29 17.20 8.37
CA VAL A 65 -62.21 16.75 9.78
C VAL A 65 -63.28 15.68 10.06
N GLU A 66 -64.46 15.83 9.48
CA GLU A 66 -65.56 14.87 9.61
C GLU A 66 -65.24 13.51 8.98
N ASP A 67 -64.66 13.51 7.77
CA ASP A 67 -64.28 12.26 7.09
C ASP A 67 -63.07 11.59 7.77
N LEU A 68 -62.15 12.39 8.32
CA LEU A 68 -61.05 11.87 9.15
C LEU A 68 -61.56 11.20 10.42
N GLU A 69 -62.51 11.80 11.11
CA GLU A 69 -63.15 11.21 12.31
C GLU A 69 -63.74 9.83 11.97
N LEU A 70 -64.51 9.76 10.88
CA LEU A 70 -65.15 8.54 10.42
C LEU A 70 -64.12 7.48 9.98
N PHE A 71 -63.11 7.88 9.21
CA PHE A 71 -62.09 7.00 8.67
C PHE A 71 -61.18 6.42 9.76
N MET A 72 -60.77 7.25 10.71
CA MET A 72 -59.90 6.84 11.81
C MET A 72 -60.67 6.11 12.93
N GLY A 73 -61.99 6.22 12.96
CA GLY A 73 -62.83 5.62 14.00
C GLY A 73 -62.60 6.23 15.39
N LEU A 74 -62.21 7.50 15.43
CA LEU A 74 -61.92 8.23 16.66
C LEU A 74 -63.15 8.99 17.17
N THR A 75 -63.14 9.35 18.46
CA THR A 75 -64.15 10.27 18.98
C THR A 75 -63.94 11.69 18.43
N PRO A 76 -64.96 12.56 18.46
CA PRO A 76 -64.79 13.98 18.08
C PRO A 76 -63.68 14.69 18.87
N GLU A 77 -63.50 14.33 20.15
CA GLU A 77 -62.50 14.93 21.04
C GLU A 77 -61.08 14.48 20.66
N ASP A 78 -60.88 13.19 20.41
CA ASP A 78 -59.59 12.63 19.99
C ASP A 78 -59.20 13.13 18.59
N THR A 79 -60.17 13.24 17.67
CA THR A 79 -59.97 13.80 16.34
C THR A 79 -59.55 15.27 16.42
N ALA A 80 -60.25 16.07 17.23
CA ALA A 80 -59.89 17.46 17.45
C ALA A 80 -58.49 17.62 18.06
N SER A 81 -58.11 16.77 19.01
CA SER A 81 -56.76 16.74 19.60
C SER A 81 -55.68 16.43 18.55
N THR A 82 -55.94 15.45 17.69
CA THR A 82 -55.05 15.06 16.59
C THR A 82 -54.87 16.20 15.59
N VAL A 83 -55.96 16.79 15.10
CA VAL A 83 -55.94 17.93 14.17
C VAL A 83 -55.22 19.13 14.78
N ALA A 84 -55.47 19.42 16.05
CA ALA A 84 -54.76 20.49 16.76
C ALA A 84 -53.24 20.23 16.85
N ALA A 85 -52.82 18.97 16.98
CA ALA A 85 -51.41 18.61 16.97
C ALA A 85 -50.78 18.77 15.58
N LEU A 86 -51.48 18.37 14.52
CA LEU A 86 -51.02 18.58 13.13
C LEU A 86 -50.86 20.07 12.79
N LEU A 87 -51.78 20.91 13.27
CA LEU A 87 -51.70 22.37 13.12
C LEU A 87 -50.50 22.96 13.87
N ARG A 88 -50.26 22.53 15.12
CA ARG A 88 -49.09 22.98 15.91
C ARG A 88 -47.76 22.58 15.27
N SER A 89 -47.73 21.45 14.57
CA SER A 89 -46.56 20.99 13.82
C SER A 89 -46.46 21.61 12.43
N GLU A 90 -47.40 22.50 12.07
CA GLU A 90 -47.51 23.16 10.77
C GLU A 90 -47.64 22.18 9.59
N PHE A 91 -48.14 20.95 9.79
CA PHE A 91 -48.30 19.98 8.70
C PHE A 91 -49.51 20.23 7.83
N VAL A 92 -50.52 20.89 8.40
CA VAL A 92 -51.79 21.16 7.73
C VAL A 92 -52.14 22.62 7.93
N ASP A 93 -52.82 23.18 6.94
CA ASP A 93 -53.56 24.42 7.07
C ASP A 93 -55.05 24.11 7.22
N TYR A 94 -55.77 24.96 7.93
CA TYR A 94 -57.18 24.77 8.23
C TYR A 94 -58.02 25.90 7.66
N ARG A 95 -59.04 25.55 6.87
CA ARG A 95 -60.00 26.51 6.34
C ARG A 95 -61.29 26.46 7.15
N PRO A 96 -61.61 27.51 7.92
CA PRO A 96 -62.86 27.55 8.67
C PRO A 96 -64.05 27.53 7.71
N PRO A 97 -65.02 26.62 7.90
CA PRO A 97 -66.13 26.50 6.97
C PRO A 97 -67.17 27.61 7.14
N GLY A 98 -67.92 27.85 6.07
CA GLY A 98 -69.21 28.54 6.16
C GLY A 98 -70.29 27.65 6.82
N PRO A 99 -71.47 28.19 7.14
CA PRO A 99 -72.54 27.43 7.76
C PRO A 99 -72.91 26.17 6.95
N GLY A 100 -72.83 25.00 7.57
CA GLY A 100 -73.18 23.71 6.95
C GLY A 100 -72.13 23.14 5.99
N GLN A 101 -70.94 23.71 5.92
CA GLN A 101 -69.84 23.19 5.11
C GLN A 101 -68.85 22.36 5.96
N PRO A 102 -68.17 21.37 5.36
CA PRO A 102 -67.19 20.54 6.06
C PRO A 102 -65.93 21.33 6.41
N ARG A 103 -65.27 20.93 7.50
CA ARG A 103 -64.04 21.53 8.00
C ARG A 103 -62.86 21.00 7.18
N ILE A 104 -62.37 21.78 6.21
CA ILE A 104 -61.33 21.33 5.27
C ILE A 104 -59.93 21.59 5.82
N LEU A 105 -59.07 20.57 5.71
CA LEU A 105 -57.64 20.60 5.95
C LEU A 105 -56.88 20.48 4.63
N SER A 106 -55.75 21.18 4.52
CA SER A 106 -54.87 21.06 3.36
C SER A 106 -53.44 20.80 3.82
N LEU A 107 -52.76 19.81 3.21
CA LEU A 107 -51.36 19.52 3.52
C LEU A 107 -50.46 20.69 3.12
N LEU A 108 -49.63 21.12 4.06
CA LEU A 108 -48.51 22.02 3.81
C LEU A 108 -47.29 21.21 3.31
N PRO A 109 -46.27 21.84 2.71
CA PRO A 109 -45.12 21.12 2.14
C PRO A 109 -44.41 20.17 3.13
N ASN A 110 -44.17 20.62 4.36
CA ASN A 110 -43.63 19.82 5.46
C ASN A 110 -44.57 18.67 5.89
N GLY A 111 -45.89 18.87 5.86
CA GLY A 111 -46.88 17.83 6.12
C GLY A 111 -46.95 16.79 5.00
N LEU A 112 -46.75 17.20 3.74
CA LEU A 112 -46.69 16.30 2.59
C LEU A 112 -45.45 15.40 2.66
N GLU A 113 -44.30 15.94 3.06
CA GLU A 113 -43.08 15.17 3.32
C GLU A 113 -43.29 14.22 4.50
N ALA A 114 -43.82 14.71 5.63
CA ALA A 114 -44.13 13.89 6.80
C ALA A 114 -45.13 12.77 6.50
N ALA A 115 -46.12 13.01 5.63
CA ALA A 115 -47.09 12.01 5.19
C ALA A 115 -46.47 10.90 4.31
N ARG A 116 -45.45 11.23 3.52
CA ARG A 116 -44.74 10.27 2.65
C ARG A 116 -43.73 9.43 3.44
N ASP A 117 -42.98 10.08 4.32
CA ASP A 117 -41.86 9.47 5.03
C ASP A 117 -42.27 8.89 6.41
N ALA A 118 -43.50 9.19 6.86
CA ALA A 118 -44.03 8.85 8.18
C ALA A 118 -43.17 9.37 9.36
N GLN A 119 -42.39 10.43 9.15
CA GLN A 119 -41.40 10.96 10.09
C GLN A 119 -41.29 12.49 10.01
N VAL A 120 -40.97 13.15 11.12
CA VAL A 120 -40.69 14.60 11.15
C VAL A 120 -39.19 14.82 11.23
N ARG A 121 -38.65 15.66 10.35
CA ARG A 121 -37.25 16.08 10.38
C ARG A 121 -37.16 17.50 10.90
N ARG A 122 -36.39 17.75 11.97
CA ARG A 122 -36.17 19.10 12.53
C ARG A 122 -34.69 19.38 12.76
N PRO A 123 -34.23 20.62 12.50
CA PRO A 123 -32.88 21.02 12.86
C PRO A 123 -32.77 21.19 14.38
N LYS A 124 -31.77 20.56 14.98
CA LYS A 124 -31.44 20.63 16.40
C LYS A 124 -29.97 20.95 16.57
N SER A 125 -29.68 21.92 17.43
CA SER A 125 -28.30 22.18 17.84
C SER A 125 -27.88 21.13 18.85
N THR A 126 -26.78 20.45 18.58
CA THR A 126 -26.21 19.44 19.46
C THR A 126 -24.69 19.50 19.41
N THR A 127 -24.03 18.72 20.27
CA THR A 127 -22.58 18.60 20.28
C THR A 127 -22.15 17.18 20.00
N ILE A 128 -21.05 17.05 19.27
CA ILE A 128 -20.44 15.77 18.94
C ILE A 128 -18.95 15.82 19.25
N GLN A 129 -18.37 14.65 19.53
CA GLN A 129 -16.92 14.54 19.71
C GLN A 129 -16.32 13.85 18.49
N VAL A 130 -15.29 14.46 17.91
CA VAL A 130 -14.50 13.89 16.82
C VAL A 130 -13.02 13.99 17.14
N VAL A 131 -12.22 13.11 16.55
CA VAL A 131 -10.77 13.11 16.70
C VAL A 131 -10.15 13.78 15.48
N TYR A 132 -9.25 14.73 15.74
CA TYR A 132 -8.53 15.50 14.74
C TYR A 132 -7.05 15.15 14.79
N ASP A 133 -6.49 14.79 13.64
CA ASP A 133 -5.07 14.50 13.47
C ASP A 133 -4.30 15.81 13.19
N ARG A 134 -3.36 16.16 14.08
CA ARG A 134 -2.60 17.42 13.98
C ARG A 134 -1.40 17.33 13.04
N LEU A 135 -1.02 16.14 12.59
CA LEU A 135 0.01 15.95 11.59
C LEU A 135 -0.58 16.13 10.18
N THR A 136 -1.68 15.42 9.87
CA THR A 136 -2.33 15.53 8.56
C THR A 136 -3.31 16.72 8.44
N ARG A 137 -3.80 17.25 9.58
CA ARG A 137 -4.83 18.32 9.67
C ARG A 137 -6.21 17.88 9.16
N THR A 138 -6.62 16.67 9.50
CA THR A 138 -7.92 16.11 9.09
C THR A 138 -8.71 15.56 10.26
N VAL A 139 -10.04 15.60 10.14
CA VAL A 139 -10.94 14.85 11.03
C VAL A 139 -10.82 13.36 10.68
N THR A 140 -10.82 12.50 11.70
CA THR A 140 -10.58 11.06 11.59
C THR A 140 -11.74 10.25 12.17
N GLU A 141 -11.83 8.99 11.76
CA GLU A 141 -12.76 7.99 12.33
C GLU A 141 -12.26 7.40 13.66
N TRP A 142 -11.09 7.82 14.15
CA TRP A 142 -10.52 7.33 15.39
C TRP A 142 -11.39 7.69 16.59
N ARG A 143 -11.36 6.84 17.61
CA ARG A 143 -12.18 7.01 18.81
C ARG A 143 -11.35 7.61 19.93
N ARG A 144 -11.97 8.48 20.73
CA ARG A 144 -11.32 9.08 21.91
C ARG A 144 -10.72 8.03 22.86
N ASN A 145 -11.35 6.87 23.00
CA ASN A 145 -10.88 5.81 23.89
C ASN A 145 -9.70 5.01 23.31
N SER A 146 -9.39 5.15 22.03
CA SER A 146 -8.20 4.58 21.40
C SER A 146 -6.99 5.53 21.45
N LEU A 147 -7.11 6.69 22.11
CA LEU A 147 -6.04 7.68 22.22
C LEU A 147 -5.31 7.58 23.57
N ALA A 148 -3.99 7.67 23.52
CA ALA A 148 -3.16 7.85 24.70
C ALA A 148 -3.20 9.32 25.17
N ARG A 149 -3.17 9.55 26.48
CA ARG A 149 -3.02 10.91 27.02
C ARG A 149 -1.57 11.36 26.97
N ALA A 150 -1.34 12.67 26.90
CA ALA A 150 -0.02 13.28 26.83
C ALA A 150 0.97 12.78 27.89
N GLY A 151 0.52 12.58 29.13
CA GLY A 151 1.37 12.04 30.19
C GLY A 151 1.86 10.60 29.92
N ALA A 152 0.97 9.74 29.40
CA ALA A 152 1.31 8.36 29.07
C ALA A 152 2.21 8.28 27.83
N ALA A 153 1.92 9.07 26.79
CA ALA A 153 2.73 9.11 25.57
C ALA A 153 4.16 9.60 25.85
N LYS A 154 4.31 10.67 26.65
CA LYS A 154 5.62 11.22 27.02
C LYS A 154 6.42 10.34 27.98
N ALA A 155 5.76 9.46 28.73
CA ALA A 155 6.41 8.51 29.62
C ALA A 155 6.86 7.23 28.90
N SER A 156 6.46 7.05 27.63
CA SER A 156 6.86 5.91 26.81
C SER A 156 8.19 6.15 26.11
N THR A 157 8.82 5.08 25.62
CA THR A 157 9.99 5.12 24.75
C THR A 157 9.65 5.37 23.27
N ALA A 158 8.36 5.46 22.93
CA ALA A 158 7.89 5.66 21.56
C ALA A 158 8.16 7.07 21.03
N ILE A 159 8.42 7.17 19.73
CA ILE A 159 8.76 8.44 19.07
C ILE A 159 7.52 9.34 19.02
N LEU A 160 7.63 10.56 19.57
CA LEU A 160 6.58 11.57 19.40
C LEU A 160 6.76 12.27 18.06
N LEU A 161 5.81 12.07 17.14
CA LEU A 161 5.85 12.72 15.83
C LEU A 161 5.59 14.23 15.97
N PRO A 162 6.22 15.06 15.13
CA PRO A 162 5.97 16.49 15.12
C PRO A 162 4.51 16.77 14.69
N GLN A 163 3.94 17.86 15.19
CA GLN A 163 2.69 18.40 14.66
C GLN A 163 2.97 19.37 13.51
N ARG A 164 2.02 19.49 12.57
CA ARG A 164 2.15 20.41 11.43
C ARG A 164 1.97 21.87 11.83
N SER A 165 1.08 22.14 12.79
CA SER A 165 0.84 23.48 13.32
C SER A 165 0.49 23.47 14.80
N GLY A 166 0.92 24.50 15.52
CA GLY A 166 0.52 24.77 16.91
C GLY A 166 -0.73 25.64 17.06
N VAL A 167 -1.35 26.06 15.96
CA VAL A 167 -2.56 26.89 15.95
C VAL A 167 -3.79 26.04 16.35
N ASP A 168 -4.77 26.69 16.99
CA ASP A 168 -6.04 26.05 17.37
C ASP A 168 -6.83 25.70 16.11
N VAL A 169 -7.57 24.59 16.16
CA VAL A 169 -8.42 24.20 15.02
C VAL A 169 -9.56 25.18 14.89
N GLU A 170 -9.64 25.83 13.73
CA GLU A 170 -10.73 26.74 13.42
C GLU A 170 -11.92 26.00 12.80
N LYS A 171 -13.12 26.54 13.01
CA LYS A 171 -14.36 26.04 12.39
C LYS A 171 -14.24 25.89 10.87
N ALA A 172 -13.51 26.78 10.19
CA ALA A 172 -13.33 26.76 8.74
C ALA A 172 -12.61 25.50 8.24
N GLU A 173 -11.86 24.82 9.11
CA GLU A 173 -11.17 23.58 8.80
C GLU A 173 -12.08 22.35 8.90
N LEU A 174 -13.27 22.50 9.48
CA LEU A 174 -14.20 21.41 9.76
C LEU A 174 -15.31 21.39 8.72
N THR A 175 -15.27 20.39 7.84
CA THR A 175 -16.29 20.21 6.81
C THR A 175 -17.37 19.25 7.29
N VAL A 176 -18.62 19.50 6.88
CA VAL A 176 -19.75 18.61 7.17
C VAL A 176 -19.47 17.18 6.68
N PRO A 177 -18.97 16.93 5.45
CA PRO A 177 -18.66 15.56 5.01
C PRO A 177 -17.62 14.85 5.89
N ALA A 178 -16.55 15.54 6.30
CA ALA A 178 -15.52 14.93 7.15
C ALA A 178 -16.05 14.58 8.54
N ILE A 179 -16.90 15.44 9.11
CA ILE A 179 -17.59 15.15 10.37
C ILE A 179 -18.57 13.99 10.21
N THR A 180 -19.37 13.99 9.13
CA THR A 180 -20.34 12.92 8.86
C THR A 180 -19.63 11.57 8.74
N ALA A 181 -18.56 11.49 7.95
CA ALA A 181 -17.76 10.28 7.80
C ALA A 181 -17.17 9.81 9.14
N ALA A 182 -16.66 10.74 9.96
CA ALA A 182 -16.17 10.40 11.29
C ALA A 182 -17.26 9.79 12.16
N ILE A 183 -18.54 10.16 11.98
CA ILE A 183 -19.66 9.75 12.82
C ILE A 183 -20.50 8.57 12.33
N GLU A 184 -20.30 8.13 11.09
CA GLU A 184 -21.09 7.07 10.46
C GLU A 184 -21.07 5.74 11.24
N GLY A 185 -19.99 5.43 11.95
CA GLY A 185 -19.86 4.19 12.73
C GLY A 185 -20.52 4.21 14.12
N TYR A 186 -21.17 5.31 14.53
CA TYR A 186 -21.76 5.46 15.87
C TYR A 186 -23.05 6.29 15.91
N SER A 187 -23.33 7.04 14.86
CA SER A 187 -24.56 7.79 14.72
C SER A 187 -25.70 6.84 14.35
N SER A 188 -26.91 7.05 14.88
CA SER A 188 -28.09 6.39 14.31
C SER A 188 -28.20 6.76 12.83
N SER A 189 -28.76 5.86 12.00
CA SER A 189 -29.05 6.11 10.57
C SER A 189 -29.84 7.39 10.30
N ASP A 190 -30.42 7.94 11.36
CA ASP A 190 -31.40 9.01 11.36
C ASP A 190 -30.78 10.38 11.70
N PHE A 191 -29.49 10.44 12.03
CA PHE A 191 -28.82 11.66 12.44
C PHE A 191 -27.92 12.20 11.32
N ARG A 192 -28.28 13.39 10.82
CA ARG A 192 -27.62 14.02 9.68
C ARG A 192 -27.08 15.40 10.05
N VAL A 193 -25.78 15.62 9.90
CA VAL A 193 -25.17 16.93 10.14
C VAL A 193 -25.51 17.89 9.00
N LEU A 194 -26.06 19.06 9.33
CA LEU A 194 -26.42 20.15 8.41
C LEU A 194 -25.33 21.22 8.36
N GLY A 195 -24.64 21.46 9.47
CA GLY A 195 -23.60 22.48 9.55
C GLY A 195 -22.84 22.48 10.87
N VAL A 196 -21.65 23.05 10.85
CA VAL A 196 -20.85 23.32 12.06
C VAL A 196 -21.20 24.72 12.55
N THR A 197 -21.40 24.88 13.86
CA THR A 197 -21.66 26.18 14.49
C THR A 197 -20.49 26.65 15.34
N GLY A 198 -19.76 25.73 16.00
CA GLY A 198 -18.63 26.04 16.86
C GLY A 198 -17.69 24.84 17.07
N VAL A 199 -16.51 25.09 17.63
CA VAL A 199 -15.54 24.05 18.00
C VAL A 199 -14.77 24.45 19.25
N THR A 200 -14.55 23.48 20.13
CA THR A 200 -13.63 23.57 21.26
C THR A 200 -12.61 22.44 21.17
N GLU A 201 -11.33 22.75 21.36
CA GLU A 201 -10.23 21.80 21.18
C GLU A 201 -9.61 21.33 22.51
N SER A 202 -9.28 20.03 22.59
CA SER A 202 -8.45 19.45 23.65
C SER A 202 -7.23 18.71 23.08
N ARG A 203 -6.02 19.24 23.33
CA ARG A 203 -4.76 18.81 22.68
C ARG A 203 -3.95 17.75 23.42
N ASN A 204 -4.50 17.15 24.47
CA ASN A 204 -3.75 16.28 25.37
C ASN A 204 -3.77 14.80 24.95
N PHE A 205 -3.86 14.53 23.65
CA PHE A 205 -4.09 13.19 23.11
C PHE A 205 -3.11 12.85 22.00
N PHE A 206 -2.82 11.55 21.88
CA PHE A 206 -1.93 10.99 20.89
C PHE A 206 -2.52 9.67 20.38
N ARG A 207 -2.31 9.38 19.09
CA ARG A 207 -2.67 8.11 18.47
C ARG A 207 -1.42 7.27 18.31
N ASP A 208 -1.45 6.04 18.81
CA ASP A 208 -0.41 5.04 18.61
C ASP A 208 -0.34 4.62 17.13
N ALA A 209 0.88 4.51 16.62
CA ALA A 209 1.17 4.18 15.24
C ALA A 209 2.58 3.60 15.12
N ILE A 210 2.98 3.21 13.91
CA ILE A 210 4.30 2.67 13.64
C ILE A 210 5.00 3.55 12.60
N LEU A 211 6.13 4.13 13.00
CA LEU A 211 6.99 4.91 12.13
C LEU A 211 7.87 3.97 11.32
N LEU A 212 7.88 4.15 10.01
CA LEU A 212 8.64 3.35 9.06
C LEU A 212 9.78 4.20 8.51
N VAL A 213 11.03 3.79 8.72
CA VAL A 213 12.22 4.53 8.29
C VAL A 213 12.79 3.87 7.05
N TYR A 214 12.89 4.62 5.96
CA TYR A 214 13.39 4.15 4.67
C TYR A 214 14.69 4.87 4.31
N ARG A 215 15.55 4.18 3.58
CA ARG A 215 16.74 4.76 2.93
C ARG A 215 16.60 4.58 1.43
N ASP A 216 16.80 5.66 0.70
CA ASP A 216 16.84 5.60 -0.76
C ASP A 216 17.98 4.67 -1.24
N LEU A 217 17.78 3.97 -2.34
CA LEU A 217 18.76 3.00 -2.85
C LEU A 217 19.91 3.68 -3.60
N ASP A 218 19.63 4.80 -4.25
CA ASP A 218 20.58 5.55 -5.08
C ASP A 218 21.30 6.65 -4.29
N SER A 219 20.72 7.05 -3.15
CA SER A 219 21.22 8.10 -2.26
C SER A 219 21.10 7.66 -0.80
N SER A 220 22.02 8.06 0.06
CA SER A 220 21.90 7.78 1.50
C SER A 220 20.83 8.63 2.20
N THR A 221 19.84 9.14 1.46
CA THR A 221 18.77 9.97 2.00
C THR A 221 17.75 9.12 2.74
N VAL A 222 17.23 9.66 3.85
CA VAL A 222 16.24 8.98 4.70
C VAL A 222 14.85 9.55 4.42
N ARG A 223 13.85 8.67 4.36
CA ARG A 223 12.43 9.00 4.27
C ARG A 223 11.63 8.31 5.35
N LEU A 224 10.50 8.90 5.73
CA LEU A 224 9.66 8.41 6.82
C LEU A 224 8.24 8.13 6.33
N GLY A 225 7.71 6.98 6.70
CA GLY A 225 6.31 6.60 6.51
C GLY A 225 5.63 6.30 7.84
N VAL A 226 4.30 6.22 7.82
CA VAL A 226 3.54 5.82 9.00
C VAL A 226 2.56 4.73 8.62
N GLU A 227 2.51 3.71 9.46
CA GLU A 227 1.42 2.76 9.49
C GLU A 227 0.47 3.08 10.65
N VAL A 228 -0.82 3.10 10.36
CA VAL A 228 -1.89 3.19 11.34
C VAL A 228 -2.80 1.97 11.19
N ASP A 229 -3.05 1.26 12.30
CA ASP A 229 -3.96 0.09 12.35
C ASP A 229 -3.69 -0.98 11.27
N GLY A 230 -2.41 -1.23 10.94
CA GLY A 230 -2.05 -2.24 9.95
C GLY A 230 -2.01 -1.73 8.50
N GLN A 231 -2.24 -0.44 8.26
CA GLN A 231 -2.32 0.15 6.92
C GLN A 231 -1.31 1.29 6.72
N TRP A 232 -0.71 1.30 5.54
CA TRP A 232 0.16 2.39 5.08
C TRP A 232 -0.65 3.69 4.91
N SER A 233 -0.11 4.82 5.38
CA SER A 233 -0.76 6.12 5.23
C SER A 233 0.03 7.09 4.36
N GLU A 234 -0.42 7.25 3.11
CA GLU A 234 0.12 8.27 2.19
C GLU A 234 -0.04 9.71 2.72
N PRO A 235 -1.17 10.11 3.35
CA PRO A 235 -1.29 11.45 3.93
C PRO A 235 -0.23 11.75 4.99
N HIS A 236 0.13 10.75 5.81
CA HIS A 236 1.15 10.91 6.84
C HIS A 236 2.57 10.98 6.25
N LEU A 237 2.86 10.21 5.18
CA LEU A 237 4.12 10.35 4.43
C LEU A 237 4.31 11.81 3.96
N ALA A 238 3.30 12.37 3.27
CA ALA A 238 3.37 13.75 2.77
C ALA A 238 3.48 14.78 3.92
N ALA A 239 2.72 14.59 5.00
CA ALA A 239 2.77 15.50 6.14
C ALA A 239 4.12 15.47 6.87
N LEU A 240 4.79 14.32 6.95
CA LEU A 240 6.13 14.19 7.53
C LEU A 240 7.21 14.87 6.68
N GLU A 241 7.07 14.83 5.34
CA GLU A 241 7.95 15.58 4.44
C GLU A 241 7.75 17.09 4.60
N ASP A 242 6.50 17.56 4.61
CA ASP A 242 6.14 18.98 4.77
C ASP A 242 6.74 19.63 6.03
N VAL A 243 6.81 18.86 7.12
CA VAL A 243 7.31 19.36 8.41
C VAL A 243 8.80 19.13 8.60
N ASP A 244 9.52 18.58 7.62
CA ASP A 244 10.92 18.17 7.71
C ASP A 244 11.18 17.26 8.93
N ALA A 245 10.38 16.19 9.04
CA ALA A 245 10.37 15.32 10.22
C ALA A 245 11.71 14.62 10.46
N VAL A 246 12.43 14.20 9.40
CA VAL A 246 13.74 13.55 9.51
C VAL A 246 14.72 14.41 10.31
N LYS A 247 14.77 15.71 10.00
CA LYS A 247 15.63 16.67 10.70
C LYS A 247 15.15 16.94 12.13
N LYS A 248 13.84 17.11 12.32
CA LYS A 248 13.26 17.34 13.66
C LYS A 248 13.46 16.15 14.60
N LEU A 249 13.52 14.93 14.06
CA LEU A 249 13.74 13.68 14.79
C LEU A 249 15.22 13.27 14.89
N GLY A 250 16.11 13.80 14.06
CA GLY A 250 17.56 13.62 14.16
C GLY A 250 18.11 12.28 13.62
N ILE A 251 17.54 11.72 12.55
CA ILE A 251 17.88 10.37 12.03
C ILE A 251 19.12 10.41 11.08
N THR A 252 20.03 9.41 11.13
CA THR A 252 21.30 9.30 10.32
C THR A 252 21.59 7.87 9.78
N SER A 253 22.48 7.67 8.78
CA SER A 253 22.74 6.35 8.08
C SER A 253 24.19 5.79 8.19
N ALA A 254 24.39 4.46 8.26
CA ALA A 254 25.71 3.74 8.31
C ALA A 254 25.95 2.71 7.16
N SER A 255 27.21 2.26 6.92
CA SER A 255 27.72 1.46 5.74
C SER A 255 28.07 -0.05 6.00
N GLU A 256 28.11 -0.88 4.93
CA GLU A 256 28.08 -2.39 4.84
C GLU A 256 29.42 -3.20 4.99
N VAL A 257 29.33 -4.52 5.26
CA VAL A 257 30.43 -5.53 5.42
C VAL A 257 30.16 -6.86 4.64
N SER A 258 31.21 -7.57 4.18
CA SER A 258 31.21 -8.82 3.37
C SER A 258 31.50 -10.14 4.15
N TYR A 259 31.12 -11.32 3.64
CA TYR A 259 31.28 -12.65 4.28
C TYR A 259 32.05 -13.74 3.47
N GLU A 260 32.76 -14.63 4.20
CA GLU A 260 33.43 -15.87 3.72
C GLU A 260 32.63 -17.15 4.10
N ALA A 261 32.86 -18.26 3.38
CA ALA A 261 32.11 -19.53 3.51
C ALA A 261 32.69 -20.49 4.57
N ALA A 262 31.83 -21.23 5.27
CA ALA A 262 32.18 -22.24 6.29
C ALA A 262 31.91 -23.68 5.81
N ASP A 263 32.81 -24.61 6.16
CA ASP A 263 32.67 -26.06 6.04
C ASP A 263 32.12 -26.66 7.34
N GLU A 264 31.18 -27.60 7.19
CA GLU A 264 30.35 -28.32 8.18
C GLU A 264 29.01 -27.66 8.57
N PRO A 265 27.87 -28.37 8.37
CA PRO A 265 26.56 -27.85 8.72
C PRO A 265 26.44 -27.70 10.23
N GLY A 266 26.29 -26.44 10.66
CA GLY A 266 26.03 -26.04 12.03
C GLY A 266 24.80 -26.72 12.67
N PRO A 267 24.66 -26.62 13.99
CA PRO A 267 23.63 -27.33 14.74
C PRO A 267 22.20 -26.88 14.36
N ARG A 268 21.23 -27.79 14.52
CA ARG A 268 19.80 -27.49 14.35
C ARG A 268 19.26 -26.86 15.63
N LEU A 269 18.62 -25.70 15.50
CA LEU A 269 17.89 -25.08 16.61
C LEU A 269 16.46 -25.65 16.72
N SER A 270 16.04 -25.96 17.95
CA SER A 270 14.66 -26.35 18.24
C SER A 270 13.71 -25.15 18.17
N ARG A 271 12.40 -25.42 18.06
CA ARG A 271 11.37 -24.37 18.00
C ARG A 271 11.42 -23.45 19.21
N ASP A 272 11.57 -24.02 20.41
CA ASP A 272 11.61 -23.26 21.65
C ASP A 272 12.90 -22.46 21.76
N GLU A 273 14.03 -22.96 21.24
CA GLU A 273 15.29 -22.21 21.16
C GLU A 273 15.21 -21.07 20.14
N VAL A 274 14.64 -21.29 18.96
CA VAL A 274 14.45 -20.21 17.98
C VAL A 274 13.53 -19.13 18.54
N ILE A 275 12.43 -19.52 19.20
CA ILE A 275 11.52 -18.58 19.86
C ILE A 275 12.24 -17.85 20.99
N ALA A 276 13.00 -18.55 21.83
CA ALA A 276 13.72 -17.96 22.95
C ALA A 276 14.80 -16.99 22.48
N ILE A 277 15.59 -17.34 21.46
CA ILE A 277 16.63 -16.49 20.88
C ILE A 277 15.99 -15.28 20.18
N GLN A 278 14.91 -15.48 19.41
CA GLN A 278 14.18 -14.37 18.77
C GLN A 278 13.54 -13.43 19.80
N SER A 279 13.01 -13.97 20.90
CA SER A 279 12.48 -13.18 22.02
C SER A 279 13.60 -12.46 22.79
N ALA A 280 14.76 -13.09 22.98
CA ALA A 280 15.92 -12.49 23.65
C ALA A 280 16.55 -11.35 22.83
N ILE A 281 16.62 -11.50 21.50
CA ILE A 281 17.08 -10.43 20.58
C ILE A 281 16.16 -9.21 20.67
N THR A 282 14.86 -9.41 20.89
CA THR A 282 13.90 -8.31 21.06
C THR A 282 13.87 -7.69 22.45
N ASP A 283 14.45 -8.35 23.47
CA ASP A 283 14.32 -7.95 24.89
C ASP A 283 15.56 -7.23 25.49
N ASP A 284 16.76 -7.25 24.87
CA ASP A 284 18.01 -6.71 25.46
C ASP A 284 18.53 -5.40 24.80
N GLU A 285 18.24 -4.25 25.42
CA GLU A 285 18.89 -2.96 25.09
C GLU A 285 20.33 -2.91 25.62
N GLY A 286 21.26 -3.43 24.81
CA GLY A 286 22.67 -3.03 24.86
C GLY A 286 23.54 -3.77 25.86
N THR A 287 23.86 -5.04 25.60
CA THR A 287 25.26 -5.53 25.54
C THR A 287 25.38 -7.00 25.11
N ASN A 288 24.30 -7.80 25.03
CA ASN A 288 24.38 -9.22 24.61
C ASN A 288 23.76 -9.56 23.23
N ALA A 289 23.06 -8.65 22.56
CA ALA A 289 22.36 -8.93 21.29
C ALA A 289 23.24 -9.44 20.14
N LEU A 290 24.54 -9.10 20.13
CA LEU A 290 25.51 -9.57 19.13
C LEU A 290 25.77 -11.09 19.22
N GLY A 291 25.61 -11.72 20.38
CA GLY A 291 25.85 -13.16 20.55
C GLY A 291 24.69 -14.03 20.04
N ASP A 292 23.46 -13.56 20.22
CA ASP A 292 22.23 -14.32 19.95
C ASP A 292 21.81 -14.27 18.47
N SER A 293 21.97 -13.12 17.80
CA SER A 293 21.79 -13.04 16.33
C SER A 293 22.83 -13.87 15.59
N ASP A 294 24.09 -13.79 16.03
CA ASP A 294 25.18 -14.60 15.50
C ASP A 294 24.94 -16.10 15.73
N GLN A 295 24.22 -16.47 16.80
CA GLN A 295 23.78 -17.86 17.02
C GLN A 295 22.72 -18.32 16.01
N LEU A 296 21.78 -17.45 15.59
CA LEU A 296 20.82 -17.76 14.52
C LEU A 296 21.50 -17.83 13.14
N ASP A 297 22.47 -16.96 12.88
CA ASP A 297 23.19 -16.89 11.61
C ASP A 297 24.20 -18.05 11.45
N ARG A 298 24.79 -18.52 12.56
CA ARG A 298 25.65 -19.71 12.61
C ARG A 298 24.87 -21.03 12.61
N ALA A 299 23.56 -21.01 12.87
CA ALA A 299 22.74 -22.22 12.85
C ALA A 299 22.43 -22.63 11.40
N ALA A 300 23.05 -23.72 10.94
CA ALA A 300 22.80 -24.20 9.59
C ALA A 300 21.38 -24.71 9.38
N ILE A 301 20.64 -25.11 10.42
CA ILE A 301 19.22 -25.51 10.29
C ILE A 301 18.36 -24.78 11.33
N ARG A 302 17.37 -24.04 10.85
CA ARG A 302 16.46 -23.21 11.65
C ARG A 302 15.00 -23.47 11.29
N TRP A 303 14.13 -23.52 12.29
CA TRP A 303 12.69 -23.55 12.05
C TRP A 303 12.17 -22.19 11.55
N LEU A 304 11.19 -22.21 10.65
CA LEU A 304 10.49 -21.04 10.13
C LEU A 304 8.99 -21.12 10.43
N SER A 305 8.46 -20.02 10.93
CA SER A 305 7.03 -19.83 11.08
C SER A 305 6.39 -19.40 9.76
N MET A 306 5.07 -19.54 9.65
CA MET A 306 4.28 -19.04 8.52
C MET A 306 4.62 -17.59 8.11
N ALA A 307 4.92 -16.71 9.08
CA ALA A 307 5.17 -15.29 8.84
C ALA A 307 6.53 -15.00 8.20
N ASP A 308 7.50 -15.91 8.36
CA ASP A 308 8.87 -15.71 7.87
C ASP A 308 8.99 -16.00 6.38
N HIS A 309 8.15 -16.90 5.85
CA HIS A 309 8.26 -17.41 4.49
C HIS A 309 8.22 -16.31 3.41
N PRO A 310 7.25 -15.37 3.39
CA PRO A 310 7.23 -14.33 2.37
C PRO A 310 8.53 -13.53 2.27
N GLY A 311 9.19 -13.23 3.40
CA GLY A 311 10.46 -12.50 3.42
C GLY A 311 11.59 -13.27 2.75
N TRP A 312 11.66 -14.59 2.95
CA TRP A 312 12.63 -15.45 2.27
C TRP A 312 12.37 -15.57 0.76
N LEU A 313 11.10 -15.55 0.33
CA LEU A 313 10.78 -15.50 -1.11
C LEU A 313 11.26 -14.19 -1.74
N ASP A 314 11.06 -13.06 -1.05
CA ASP A 314 11.51 -11.77 -1.53
C ASP A 314 13.05 -11.67 -1.54
N ASP A 315 13.76 -12.17 -0.52
CA ASP A 315 15.24 -12.28 -0.54
C ASP A 315 15.74 -13.16 -1.69
N ALA A 316 15.10 -14.29 -1.94
CA ALA A 316 15.47 -15.17 -3.05
C ALA A 316 15.31 -14.49 -4.42
N MET A 317 14.53 -13.40 -4.50
CA MET A 317 14.32 -12.59 -5.70
C MET A 317 15.17 -11.30 -5.77
N THR A 318 15.98 -10.98 -4.75
CA THR A 318 16.92 -9.85 -4.77
C THR A 318 18.30 -10.28 -5.31
N ALA A 319 19.11 -9.34 -5.78
CA ALA A 319 20.39 -9.59 -6.47
C ALA A 319 21.60 -9.15 -5.61
N PRO A 320 22.81 -9.74 -5.82
CA PRO A 320 23.15 -10.74 -6.82
C PRO A 320 22.97 -12.20 -6.35
N LYS A 321 22.43 -13.06 -7.22
CA LYS A 321 22.33 -14.52 -7.00
C LYS A 321 22.93 -15.31 -8.16
N ARG A 322 23.33 -16.57 -7.94
CA ARG A 322 23.74 -17.50 -9.01
C ARG A 322 22.58 -18.35 -9.50
N ARG A 323 21.67 -18.77 -8.61
CA ARG A 323 20.52 -19.60 -8.96
C ARG A 323 19.34 -19.40 -8.02
N LEU A 324 18.15 -19.66 -8.55
CA LEU A 324 16.90 -19.70 -7.84
C LEU A 324 16.08 -20.91 -8.28
N LEU A 325 15.64 -21.72 -7.32
CA LEU A 325 14.67 -22.80 -7.54
C LEU A 325 13.43 -22.55 -6.69
N ILE A 326 12.26 -22.54 -7.34
CA ILE A 326 10.97 -22.50 -6.65
C ILE A 326 10.17 -23.73 -7.06
N ILE A 327 9.67 -24.47 -6.07
CA ILE A 327 8.70 -25.54 -6.29
C ILE A 327 7.42 -25.15 -5.57
N SER A 328 6.32 -25.06 -6.32
CA SER A 328 5.02 -24.73 -5.76
C SER A 328 3.91 -25.50 -6.48
N PRO A 329 2.96 -26.16 -5.77
CA PRO A 329 1.92 -26.96 -6.41
C PRO A 329 1.05 -26.14 -7.36
N TRP A 330 0.75 -24.90 -6.99
CA TRP A 330 -0.13 -24.00 -7.73
C TRP A 330 0.51 -22.62 -7.89
N ILE A 331 0.06 -21.90 -8.91
CA ILE A 331 0.53 -20.55 -9.26
C ILE A 331 -0.68 -19.64 -9.37
N THR A 332 -0.73 -18.54 -8.61
CA THR A 332 -1.87 -17.61 -8.64
C THR A 332 -1.42 -16.18 -8.94
N GLY A 333 -2.27 -15.40 -9.62
CA GLY A 333 -2.00 -13.98 -9.95
C GLY A 333 -1.92 -13.06 -8.73
N SER A 334 -2.35 -13.53 -7.56
CA SER A 334 -2.21 -12.83 -6.27
C SER A 334 -0.77 -12.79 -5.74
N VAL A 335 0.10 -13.68 -6.23
CA VAL A 335 1.55 -13.69 -5.92
C VAL A 335 2.34 -13.39 -7.18
N VAL A 336 2.04 -14.10 -8.28
CA VAL A 336 2.71 -13.96 -9.57
C VAL A 336 2.06 -12.82 -10.36
N SER A 337 2.40 -11.60 -9.97
CA SER A 337 2.01 -10.36 -10.64
C SER A 337 2.97 -10.00 -11.77
N ARG A 338 2.62 -8.99 -12.58
CA ARG A 338 3.54 -8.43 -13.60
C ARG A 338 4.87 -7.95 -12.98
N GLN A 339 4.82 -7.36 -11.79
CA GLN A 339 6.02 -6.91 -11.06
C GLN A 339 6.88 -8.10 -10.62
N PHE A 340 6.26 -9.17 -10.11
CA PHE A 340 6.95 -10.40 -9.74
C PHE A 340 7.69 -11.00 -10.94
N VAL A 341 7.01 -11.12 -12.08
CA VAL A 341 7.61 -11.64 -13.32
C VAL A 341 8.75 -10.74 -13.80
N GLY A 342 8.60 -9.42 -13.73
CA GLY A 342 9.68 -8.48 -14.07
C GLY A 342 10.93 -8.65 -13.19
N ARG A 343 10.76 -8.89 -11.88
CA ARG A 343 11.89 -9.21 -10.98
C ARG A 343 12.57 -10.53 -11.36
N LEU A 344 11.79 -11.56 -11.69
CA LEU A 344 12.34 -12.84 -12.18
C LEU A 344 13.12 -12.69 -13.48
N GLU A 345 12.61 -11.90 -14.44
CA GLU A 345 13.33 -11.63 -15.69
C GLU A 345 14.64 -10.87 -15.43
N GLN A 346 14.64 -9.90 -14.52
CA GLN A 346 15.85 -9.18 -14.13
C GLN A 346 16.87 -10.12 -13.48
N LEU A 347 16.43 -11.00 -12.58
CA LEU A 347 17.28 -11.99 -11.93
C LEU A 347 17.85 -12.98 -12.96
N ALA A 348 17.02 -13.47 -13.88
CA ALA A 348 17.38 -14.41 -14.92
C ALA A 348 18.36 -13.85 -15.97
N ARG A 349 18.71 -12.55 -15.92
CA ARG A 349 19.82 -12.01 -16.71
C ARG A 349 21.15 -12.58 -16.25
N ASN A 350 21.30 -12.83 -14.94
CA ASN A 350 22.57 -13.18 -14.31
C ASN A 350 22.51 -14.49 -13.50
N ALA A 351 21.33 -15.00 -13.17
CA ALA A 351 21.12 -16.22 -12.40
C ALA A 351 20.32 -17.28 -13.17
N ASP A 352 20.52 -18.56 -12.85
CA ASP A 352 19.68 -19.65 -13.34
C ASP A 352 18.42 -19.77 -12.50
N VAL A 353 17.25 -19.51 -13.09
CA VAL A 353 15.95 -19.52 -12.41
C VAL A 353 15.10 -20.68 -12.92
N THR A 354 14.63 -21.53 -12.02
CA THR A 354 13.73 -22.64 -12.38
C THR A 354 12.53 -22.67 -11.46
N ILE A 355 11.34 -22.78 -12.05
CA ILE A 355 10.06 -22.91 -11.34
C ILE A 355 9.43 -24.25 -11.73
N PHE A 356 9.17 -25.12 -10.75
CA PHE A 356 8.35 -26.30 -10.93
C PHE A 356 6.96 -26.10 -10.34
N TRP A 357 5.94 -26.55 -11.07
CA TRP A 357 4.55 -26.50 -10.64
C TRP A 357 3.71 -27.63 -11.23
N GLY A 358 2.53 -27.86 -10.66
CA GLY A 358 1.57 -28.85 -11.18
C GLY A 358 1.08 -29.77 -10.08
N PHE A 359 -0.22 -29.78 -9.83
CA PHE A 359 -0.85 -30.63 -8.83
C PHE A 359 -2.33 -30.86 -9.16
N GLY A 360 -2.73 -32.13 -9.24
CA GLY A 360 -4.09 -32.53 -9.63
C GLY A 360 -4.49 -32.00 -11.01
N ASP A 361 -5.73 -31.50 -11.14
CA ASP A 361 -6.28 -30.97 -12.40
C ASP A 361 -5.81 -29.56 -12.76
N ASN A 362 -4.95 -28.95 -11.92
CA ASN A 362 -4.45 -27.59 -12.05
C ASN A 362 -5.53 -26.48 -12.05
N SER A 363 -6.77 -26.79 -11.66
CA SER A 363 -7.89 -25.83 -11.61
C SER A 363 -7.64 -24.64 -10.68
N LYS A 364 -6.72 -24.79 -9.72
CA LYS A 364 -6.33 -23.74 -8.77
C LYS A 364 -5.24 -22.80 -9.30
N SER A 365 -4.61 -23.10 -10.42
CA SER A 365 -3.61 -22.22 -11.02
C SER A 365 -4.26 -21.19 -11.95
N ASP A 366 -3.82 -19.94 -11.82
CA ASP A 366 -4.28 -18.82 -12.63
C ASP A 366 -3.61 -18.85 -14.02
N GLN A 367 -4.44 -18.94 -15.07
CA GLN A 367 -3.96 -19.01 -16.45
C GLN A 367 -3.28 -17.72 -16.93
N GLY A 368 -3.67 -16.55 -16.40
CA GLY A 368 -2.99 -15.28 -16.67
C GLY A 368 -1.59 -15.26 -16.08
N ALA A 369 -1.43 -15.69 -14.83
CA ALA A 369 -0.13 -15.80 -14.17
C ALA A 369 0.81 -16.78 -14.88
N LEU A 370 0.29 -17.94 -15.27
CA LEU A 370 1.04 -18.94 -16.05
C LEU A 370 1.49 -18.39 -17.41
N ARG A 371 0.61 -17.70 -18.15
CA ARG A 371 0.98 -17.06 -19.42
C ARG A 371 2.12 -16.06 -19.25
N MET A 372 2.07 -15.20 -18.24
CA MET A 372 3.14 -14.22 -18.00
C MET A 372 4.49 -14.91 -17.71
N LEU A 373 4.48 -15.97 -16.90
CA LEU A 373 5.69 -16.76 -16.60
C LEU A 373 6.24 -17.47 -17.84
N HIS A 374 5.36 -18.07 -18.65
CA HIS A 374 5.75 -18.75 -19.89
C HIS A 374 6.34 -17.78 -20.91
N GLU A 375 5.75 -16.60 -21.05
CA GLU A 375 6.26 -15.54 -21.91
C GLU A 375 7.65 -15.05 -21.45
N ALA A 376 7.84 -14.86 -20.14
CA ALA A 376 9.13 -14.50 -19.57
C ALA A 376 10.18 -15.59 -19.78
N ALA A 377 9.82 -16.85 -19.56
CA ALA A 377 10.70 -17.99 -19.80
C ALA A 377 11.07 -18.12 -21.29
N GLY A 378 10.13 -17.87 -22.20
CA GLY A 378 10.36 -17.88 -23.64
C GLY A 378 11.27 -16.76 -24.15
N ARG A 379 11.44 -15.67 -23.39
CA ARG A 379 12.36 -14.56 -23.69
C ARG A 379 13.73 -14.69 -23.04
N SER A 380 13.89 -15.61 -22.09
CA SER A 380 15.09 -15.72 -21.27
C SER A 380 15.91 -16.96 -21.61
N GLN A 381 17.23 -16.84 -21.52
CA GLN A 381 18.14 -17.98 -21.70
C GLN A 381 18.37 -18.78 -20.42
N ARG A 382 17.94 -18.26 -19.26
CA ARG A 382 18.21 -18.82 -17.93
C ARG A 382 16.98 -18.91 -17.04
N LEU A 383 15.77 -18.81 -17.62
CA LEU A 383 14.52 -19.04 -16.90
C LEU A 383 13.82 -20.25 -17.50
N ALA A 384 13.44 -21.19 -16.64
CA ALA A 384 12.60 -22.33 -16.97
C ALA A 384 11.36 -22.36 -16.09
N VAL A 385 10.21 -22.61 -16.70
CA VAL A 385 8.95 -22.90 -16.01
C VAL A 385 8.53 -24.29 -16.45
N VAL A 386 8.46 -25.21 -15.50
CA VAL A 386 8.30 -26.64 -15.76
C VAL A 386 7.03 -27.14 -15.09
N ARG A 387 6.12 -27.70 -15.88
CA ARG A 387 4.96 -28.41 -15.36
C ARG A 387 5.33 -29.86 -15.10
N VAL A 388 5.04 -30.33 -13.90
CA VAL A 388 5.18 -31.73 -13.48
C VAL A 388 3.79 -32.31 -13.20
N ASP A 389 3.71 -33.64 -13.07
CA ASP A 389 2.43 -34.34 -12.93
C ASP A 389 1.73 -34.02 -11.59
N ASP A 390 2.41 -34.28 -10.46
CA ASP A 390 1.79 -34.14 -9.14
C ASP A 390 2.80 -33.73 -8.05
N THR A 391 3.26 -32.47 -8.07
CA THR A 391 4.16 -31.96 -7.04
C THR A 391 3.42 -31.44 -5.83
N HIS A 392 3.55 -32.16 -4.72
CA HIS A 392 3.18 -31.66 -3.39
C HIS A 392 4.29 -30.86 -2.72
N ALA A 393 5.49 -30.82 -3.31
CA ALA A 393 6.65 -30.20 -2.71
C ALA A 393 6.54 -28.67 -2.72
N LYS A 394 7.09 -28.03 -1.68
CA LYS A 394 7.08 -26.58 -1.50
C LYS A 394 8.47 -26.16 -1.05
N ILE A 395 9.30 -25.92 -2.04
CA ILE A 395 10.74 -25.74 -1.85
C ILE A 395 11.13 -24.37 -2.40
N LEU A 396 12.00 -23.70 -1.68
CA LEU A 396 12.73 -22.53 -2.17
C LEU A 396 14.21 -22.84 -2.01
N VAL A 397 15.01 -22.69 -3.06
CA VAL A 397 16.47 -22.75 -2.96
C VAL A 397 17.05 -21.50 -3.58
N SER A 398 17.93 -20.82 -2.86
CA SER A 398 18.62 -19.63 -3.33
C SER A 398 20.07 -19.70 -2.85
N ASP A 399 20.99 -19.90 -3.78
CA ASP A 399 22.43 -20.00 -3.54
C ASP A 399 22.84 -20.83 -2.31
N GLY A 400 23.08 -20.16 -1.17
CA GLY A 400 23.59 -20.72 0.08
C GLY A 400 22.54 -21.21 1.07
N TYR A 401 21.24 -21.09 0.74
CA TYR A 401 20.20 -21.65 1.59
C TYR A 401 19.09 -22.37 0.81
N TYR A 402 18.37 -23.25 1.50
CA TYR A 402 17.09 -23.74 1.04
C TYR A 402 16.04 -23.78 2.15
N VAL A 403 14.78 -23.69 1.77
CA VAL A 403 13.63 -23.81 2.66
C VAL A 403 12.75 -24.96 2.18
N LYS A 404 12.45 -25.88 3.10
CA LYS A 404 11.43 -26.93 2.92
C LYS A 404 10.25 -26.63 3.84
N THR A 405 9.04 -26.53 3.29
CA THR A 405 7.90 -26.01 4.06
C THR A 405 6.56 -26.64 3.68
N SER A 406 5.52 -26.39 4.48
CA SER A 406 4.12 -26.57 4.09
C SER A 406 3.50 -25.34 3.40
N PHE A 407 4.22 -24.21 3.35
CA PHE A 407 3.81 -22.94 2.76
C PHE A 407 3.86 -22.91 1.22
N ASN A 408 2.77 -22.48 0.56
CA ASN A 408 2.70 -22.42 -0.90
C ASN A 408 3.33 -21.14 -1.48
N TRP A 409 4.60 -21.20 -1.88
CA TRP A 409 5.38 -20.06 -2.39
C TRP A 409 4.68 -19.19 -3.44
N LEU A 410 4.03 -19.77 -4.46
CA LEU A 410 3.43 -19.03 -5.57
C LEU A 410 1.90 -18.95 -5.52
N SER A 411 1.28 -19.38 -4.42
CA SER A 411 -0.19 -19.38 -4.27
C SER A 411 -0.70 -19.08 -2.85
N PHE A 412 0.12 -18.47 -1.99
CA PHE A 412 -0.26 -18.24 -0.59
C PHE A 412 -1.27 -17.09 -0.40
N ARG A 413 -1.37 -16.16 -1.36
CA ARG A 413 -2.30 -15.01 -1.29
C ARG A 413 -3.60 -15.32 -2.03
N GLY A 414 -4.71 -14.76 -1.57
CA GLY A 414 -5.96 -14.68 -2.36
C GLY A 414 -6.91 -15.88 -2.30
N ASP A 415 -6.64 -16.90 -1.48
CA ASP A 415 -7.63 -17.95 -1.22
C ASP A 415 -8.60 -17.51 -0.11
N LYS A 416 -9.81 -17.10 -0.52
CA LYS A 416 -10.90 -16.68 0.39
C LYS A 416 -11.35 -17.81 1.33
N SER A 417 -11.02 -19.07 1.03
CA SER A 417 -11.40 -20.25 1.80
C SER A 417 -10.35 -20.70 2.81
N ARG A 418 -9.11 -20.16 2.74
CA ARG A 418 -8.06 -20.48 3.70
C ARG A 418 -8.34 -19.82 5.04
N LYS A 419 -8.95 -20.57 5.96
CA LYS A 419 -8.79 -20.33 7.41
C LYS A 419 -7.28 -20.32 7.70
N PHE A 420 -6.80 -19.37 8.50
CA PHE A 420 -5.38 -19.28 8.91
C PHE A 420 -4.88 -20.66 9.35
N ARG A 421 -4.09 -21.33 8.51
CA ARG A 421 -3.45 -22.61 8.81
C ARG A 421 -2.05 -22.29 9.29
N GLN A 422 -1.61 -22.84 10.43
CA GLN A 422 -0.20 -22.77 10.80
C GLN A 422 0.60 -23.55 9.75
N GLU A 423 1.39 -22.83 8.95
CA GLU A 423 2.35 -23.41 8.01
C GLU A 423 3.73 -23.39 8.70
N GLU A 424 4.49 -24.46 8.54
CA GLU A 424 5.80 -24.65 9.18
C GLU A 424 6.86 -24.97 8.11
N GLY A 425 8.07 -24.48 8.32
CA GLY A 425 9.20 -24.77 7.43
C GLY A 425 10.52 -24.94 8.16
N ASP A 426 11.47 -25.57 7.47
CA ASP A 426 12.86 -25.68 7.87
C ASP A 426 13.69 -24.86 6.87
N LEU A 427 14.34 -23.81 7.36
CA LEU A 427 15.43 -23.10 6.67
C LEU A 427 16.73 -23.84 6.92
N VAL A 428 17.48 -24.08 5.86
CA VAL A 428 18.84 -24.60 5.94
C VAL A 428 19.77 -23.57 5.32
N ASN A 429 20.59 -22.93 6.14
CA ASN A 429 21.57 -21.92 5.74
C ASN A 429 22.96 -22.54 5.69
N ASP A 430 23.15 -23.44 4.74
CA ASP A 430 24.41 -24.15 4.50
C ASP A 430 24.57 -24.34 2.99
N GLN A 431 25.71 -23.89 2.46
CA GLN A 431 25.98 -23.88 1.04
C GLN A 431 25.99 -25.29 0.44
N VAL A 432 26.64 -26.26 1.10
CA VAL A 432 26.77 -27.64 0.62
C VAL A 432 25.41 -28.34 0.62
N LEU A 433 24.61 -28.16 1.67
CA LEU A 433 23.27 -28.72 1.76
C LEU A 433 22.29 -28.05 0.79
N ALA A 434 22.42 -26.74 0.55
CA ALA A 434 21.66 -26.03 -0.47
C ALA A 434 22.02 -26.50 -1.88
N ASP A 435 23.30 -26.73 -2.16
CA ASP A 435 23.80 -27.34 -3.41
C ASP A 435 23.20 -28.74 -3.62
N LEU A 436 23.29 -29.61 -2.61
CA LEU A 436 22.71 -30.95 -2.64
C LEU A 436 21.18 -30.94 -2.80
N ALA A 437 20.50 -30.01 -2.13
CA ALA A 437 19.05 -29.85 -2.25
C ALA A 437 18.65 -29.39 -3.66
N TYR A 438 19.33 -28.37 -4.20
CA TYR A 438 19.13 -27.90 -5.57
C TYR A 438 19.29 -29.04 -6.57
N ASP A 439 20.42 -29.76 -6.52
CA ASP A 439 20.71 -30.87 -7.44
C ASP A 439 19.66 -31.97 -7.39
N ARG A 440 19.31 -32.42 -6.18
CA ARG A 440 18.30 -33.45 -5.95
C ARG A 440 16.95 -33.05 -6.51
N TYR A 441 16.44 -31.89 -6.13
CA TYR A 441 15.10 -31.45 -6.54
C TYR A 441 15.03 -31.15 -8.04
N MET A 442 16.10 -30.61 -8.64
CA MET A 442 16.20 -30.44 -10.09
C MET A 442 16.13 -31.79 -10.81
N HIS A 443 16.93 -32.79 -10.40
CA HIS A 443 16.91 -34.12 -11.03
C HIS A 443 15.57 -34.84 -10.87
N GLU A 444 15.03 -34.88 -9.66
CA GLU A 444 13.75 -35.54 -9.38
C GLU A 444 12.62 -34.91 -10.22
N ASN A 445 12.45 -33.59 -10.18
CA ASN A 445 11.33 -32.94 -10.86
C ASN A 445 11.50 -32.90 -12.39
N CYS A 446 12.73 -32.80 -12.92
CA CYS A 446 12.95 -32.93 -14.36
C CYS A 446 12.54 -34.33 -14.86
N GLY A 447 12.81 -35.39 -14.08
CA GLY A 447 12.40 -36.75 -14.41
C GLY A 447 10.88 -36.94 -14.55
N PHE A 448 10.09 -36.10 -13.88
CA PHE A 448 8.63 -36.10 -13.94
C PHE A 448 8.05 -34.91 -14.71
N ALA A 449 8.87 -34.19 -15.48
CA ALA A 449 8.42 -33.06 -16.27
C ALA A 449 7.47 -33.52 -17.38
N LEU A 450 6.31 -32.86 -17.46
CA LEU A 450 5.33 -33.04 -18.52
C LEU A 450 5.46 -31.94 -19.58
N GLU A 451 5.86 -30.74 -19.18
CA GLU A 451 6.06 -29.59 -20.06
C GLU A 451 7.21 -28.73 -19.54
N VAL A 452 8.11 -28.33 -20.44
CA VAL A 452 9.22 -27.40 -20.14
C VAL A 452 9.06 -26.18 -21.05
N VAL A 453 8.88 -25.01 -20.43
CA VAL A 453 8.86 -23.72 -21.12
C VAL A 453 10.10 -22.92 -20.76
N GLY A 454 10.87 -22.48 -21.75
CA GLY A 454 12.14 -21.80 -21.57
C GLY A 454 13.32 -22.78 -21.47
N ASN A 455 14.38 -22.37 -20.76
CA ASN A 455 15.67 -23.08 -20.78
C ASN A 455 16.10 -23.54 -19.38
N LEU A 456 16.11 -24.86 -19.17
CA LEU A 456 16.73 -25.46 -17.99
C LEU A 456 18.26 -25.31 -18.02
N PRO A 457 18.92 -25.30 -16.86
CA PRO A 457 20.38 -25.39 -16.79
C PRO A 457 20.86 -26.64 -17.52
N SER A 458 21.96 -26.52 -18.28
CA SER A 458 22.45 -27.56 -19.21
C SER A 458 22.60 -28.93 -18.56
N LYS A 459 23.06 -28.96 -17.30
CA LYS A 459 23.24 -30.17 -16.48
C LYS A 459 21.97 -31.04 -16.37
N TYR A 460 20.78 -30.45 -16.32
CA TYR A 460 19.53 -31.19 -16.04
C TYR A 460 18.68 -31.45 -17.28
N ARG A 461 19.03 -30.90 -18.44
CA ARG A 461 18.24 -31.09 -19.67
C ARG A 461 18.09 -32.56 -20.07
N ALA A 462 19.14 -33.36 -19.87
CA ALA A 462 19.12 -34.79 -20.17
C ALA A 462 18.25 -35.61 -19.22
N ALA A 463 17.92 -35.07 -18.04
CA ALA A 463 17.05 -35.73 -17.05
C ALA A 463 15.56 -35.55 -17.36
N VAL A 464 15.21 -34.71 -18.34
CA VAL A 464 13.81 -34.48 -18.73
C VAL A 464 13.27 -35.71 -19.47
N HIS A 465 12.07 -36.17 -19.08
CA HIS A 465 11.43 -37.31 -19.72
C HIS A 465 11.25 -37.07 -21.23
N ALA A 466 11.55 -38.08 -22.07
CA ALA A 466 11.57 -37.93 -23.53
C ALA A 466 10.21 -37.53 -24.14
N SER A 467 9.11 -37.77 -23.43
CA SER A 467 7.75 -37.39 -23.86
C SER A 467 7.31 -36.00 -23.39
N ALA A 468 8.14 -35.26 -22.65
CA ALA A 468 7.80 -33.93 -22.15
C ALA A 468 7.70 -32.94 -23.31
N ALA A 469 6.62 -32.16 -23.35
CA ALA A 469 6.46 -31.09 -24.33
C ALA A 469 7.50 -29.99 -24.08
N HIS A 470 8.31 -29.65 -25.08
CA HIS A 470 9.30 -28.58 -24.98
C HIS A 470 8.85 -27.37 -25.79
N VAL A 471 8.63 -26.26 -25.10
CA VAL A 471 8.42 -24.95 -25.71
C VAL A 471 9.75 -24.20 -25.61
N ALA A 472 10.57 -24.37 -26.64
CA ALA A 472 11.84 -23.68 -26.76
C ALA A 472 11.62 -22.15 -26.83
N PRO A 473 12.58 -21.33 -26.34
CA PRO A 473 12.54 -19.88 -26.54
C PRO A 473 12.33 -19.57 -28.02
N ALA A 474 11.53 -18.54 -28.33
CA ALA A 474 11.42 -18.07 -29.70
C ALA A 474 12.83 -17.78 -30.22
N THR A 475 13.24 -18.47 -31.28
CA THR A 475 14.53 -18.27 -31.92
C THR A 475 14.57 -16.87 -32.49
N HIS A 476 15.08 -15.92 -31.70
CA HIS A 476 15.64 -14.71 -32.27
C HIS A 476 16.83 -15.15 -33.12
N THR A 477 16.66 -15.12 -34.44
CA THR A 477 17.75 -15.26 -35.40
C THR A 477 18.88 -14.31 -34.98
N PRO A 478 20.05 -14.82 -34.57
CA PRO A 478 21.23 -13.99 -34.49
C PRO A 478 21.64 -13.70 -35.94
N ALA A 479 21.82 -12.43 -36.29
CA ALA A 479 22.55 -12.06 -37.49
C ALA A 479 23.95 -12.72 -37.44
N PRO A 480 24.54 -13.12 -38.58
CA PRO A 480 25.55 -14.17 -38.64
C PRO A 480 26.86 -13.79 -37.94
N GLU A 481 27.49 -14.77 -37.30
CA GLU A 481 28.85 -14.70 -36.76
C GLU A 481 29.85 -14.35 -37.88
N ALA A 482 30.54 -13.22 -37.71
CA ALA A 482 31.85 -12.98 -38.28
C ALA A 482 32.87 -13.03 -37.14
N ALA A 483 33.86 -13.91 -37.30
CA ALA A 483 34.98 -14.07 -36.39
C ALA A 483 35.71 -12.74 -36.13
N ASP A 484 36.10 -12.54 -34.86
CA ASP A 484 36.98 -11.48 -34.33
C ASP A 484 36.47 -10.01 -34.49
N ALA A 485 35.64 -9.54 -33.54
CA ALA A 485 35.29 -8.12 -33.35
C ALA A 485 34.90 -7.81 -31.88
N PRO A 486 35.20 -6.61 -31.34
CA PRO A 486 35.22 -6.34 -29.90
C PRO A 486 33.83 -6.25 -29.26
N SER A 487 33.76 -6.59 -27.98
CA SER A 487 32.58 -6.51 -27.10
C SER A 487 31.81 -5.20 -27.24
N GLN A 488 30.48 -5.27 -27.44
CA GLN A 488 29.66 -4.06 -27.45
C GLN A 488 29.71 -3.36 -26.08
N PRO A 489 29.93 -2.04 -26.04
CA PRO A 489 30.04 -1.30 -24.80
C PRO A 489 28.74 -1.41 -23.99
N SER A 490 28.89 -1.72 -22.71
CA SER A 490 27.86 -1.66 -21.68
C SER A 490 27.14 -0.32 -21.69
N ARG A 491 25.92 -0.26 -21.14
CA ARG A 491 25.15 1.00 -21.04
C ARG A 491 25.92 2.10 -20.30
N ALA A 492 26.78 1.72 -19.35
CA ALA A 492 27.69 2.64 -18.67
C ALA A 492 28.79 3.18 -19.61
N GLU A 493 29.36 2.32 -20.45
CA GLU A 493 30.36 2.72 -21.46
C GLU A 493 29.74 3.56 -22.59
N ARG A 494 28.52 3.26 -23.04
CA ARG A 494 27.78 4.09 -24.02
C ARG A 494 27.45 5.46 -23.45
N ARG A 495 26.98 5.52 -22.20
CA ARG A 495 26.69 6.77 -21.50
C ARG A 495 27.96 7.61 -21.29
N ARG A 496 29.07 6.98 -20.92
CA ARG A 496 30.38 7.65 -20.79
C ARG A 496 30.91 8.14 -22.14
N ALA A 497 30.83 7.32 -23.18
CA ALA A 497 31.22 7.72 -24.53
C ALA A 497 30.34 8.87 -25.08
N ALA A 498 29.04 8.87 -24.77
CA ALA A 498 28.13 9.96 -25.12
C ALA A 498 28.48 11.27 -24.38
N LEU A 499 28.84 11.19 -23.09
CA LEU A 499 29.31 12.34 -22.31
C LEU A 499 30.65 12.88 -22.83
N GLU A 500 31.59 12.01 -23.18
CA GLU A 500 32.91 12.39 -23.73
C GLU A 500 32.79 12.97 -25.16
N ALA A 501 31.77 12.58 -25.93
CA ALA A 501 31.46 13.12 -27.25
C ALA A 501 30.79 14.51 -27.20
N LEU A 502 30.17 14.88 -26.08
CA LEU A 502 29.56 16.20 -25.88
C LEU A 502 30.64 17.22 -25.53
N GLY A 503 31.07 18.00 -26.52
CA GLY A 503 32.00 19.10 -26.30
C GLY A 503 31.31 20.32 -25.67
N VAL A 504 31.95 20.95 -24.68
CA VAL A 504 31.51 22.26 -24.15
C VAL A 504 31.45 23.28 -25.29
N GLY A 505 30.32 23.96 -25.43
CA GLY A 505 30.02 24.91 -26.51
C GLY A 505 29.32 24.31 -27.73
N SER A 506 29.16 22.98 -27.81
CA SER A 506 28.40 22.32 -28.89
C SER A 506 26.91 22.62 -28.81
N VAL A 507 26.24 22.68 -29.96
CA VAL A 507 24.79 22.86 -30.07
C VAL A 507 24.17 21.52 -30.43
N VAL A 508 23.25 21.04 -29.60
CA VAL A 508 22.59 19.74 -29.71
C VAL A 508 21.08 19.92 -29.62
N THR A 509 20.33 18.98 -30.18
CA THR A 509 18.86 18.99 -30.12
C THR A 509 18.43 17.89 -29.15
N GLY A 510 17.44 18.18 -28.31
CA GLY A 510 16.89 17.22 -27.36
C GLY A 510 15.44 17.50 -27.02
N THR A 511 14.83 16.58 -26.28
CA THR A 511 13.40 16.65 -25.95
C THR A 511 13.21 16.95 -24.47
N VAL A 512 12.36 17.92 -24.12
CA VAL A 512 12.08 18.25 -22.73
C VAL A 512 11.35 17.09 -22.05
N LYS A 513 11.95 16.52 -21.01
CA LYS A 513 11.44 15.35 -20.28
C LYS A 513 10.65 15.76 -19.04
N THR A 514 11.17 16.74 -18.30
CA THR A 514 10.58 17.21 -17.04
C THR A 514 10.92 18.68 -16.80
N ILE A 515 9.97 19.45 -16.25
CA ILE A 515 10.16 20.86 -15.88
C ILE A 515 10.11 20.97 -14.35
N THR A 516 11.03 21.72 -13.74
CA THR A 516 11.06 22.02 -12.30
C THR A 516 11.08 23.52 -12.05
N ASN A 517 10.92 23.96 -10.80
CA ASN A 517 10.93 25.38 -10.45
C ASN A 517 12.26 26.11 -10.76
N PHE A 518 13.36 25.38 -10.94
CA PHE A 518 14.70 25.95 -11.17
C PHE A 518 15.24 25.67 -12.58
N GLY A 519 14.51 24.96 -13.45
CA GLY A 519 14.99 24.63 -14.79
C GLY A 519 14.16 23.57 -15.53
N ALA A 520 14.68 23.13 -16.68
CA ALA A 520 14.08 22.09 -17.50
C ALA A 520 15.12 20.99 -17.81
N PHE A 521 14.71 19.72 -17.70
CA PHE A 521 15.52 18.57 -18.07
C PHE A 521 15.23 18.17 -19.51
N VAL A 522 16.29 18.04 -20.31
CA VAL A 522 16.25 17.73 -21.73
C VAL A 522 16.97 16.41 -21.97
N ASP A 523 16.28 15.47 -22.61
CA ASP A 523 16.83 14.19 -23.05
C ASP A 523 17.65 14.39 -24.33
N LEU A 524 18.93 14.06 -24.28
CA LEU A 524 19.87 14.10 -25.42
C LEU A 524 20.18 12.69 -25.96
N GLY A 525 19.40 11.68 -25.58
CA GLY A 525 19.54 10.27 -25.97
C GLY A 525 20.04 9.38 -24.83
N GLU A 526 21.37 9.22 -24.71
CA GLU A 526 21.97 8.38 -23.66
C GLU A 526 22.27 9.17 -22.36
N VAL A 527 22.08 10.49 -22.39
CA VAL A 527 22.42 11.44 -21.32
C VAL A 527 21.31 12.49 -21.17
N ASP A 528 20.93 12.78 -19.93
CA ASP A 528 20.00 13.87 -19.61
C ASP A 528 20.80 15.16 -19.29
N GLY A 529 20.37 16.30 -19.86
CA GLY A 529 20.94 17.62 -19.59
C GLY A 529 19.94 18.56 -18.89
N LEU A 530 20.44 19.54 -18.14
CA LEU A 530 19.65 20.51 -17.38
C LEU A 530 19.83 21.92 -17.94
N ILE A 531 18.73 22.59 -18.30
CA ILE A 531 18.71 24.03 -18.55
C ILE A 531 18.28 24.74 -17.28
N HIS A 532 19.13 25.57 -16.69
CA HIS A 532 18.75 26.39 -15.53
C HIS A 532 17.78 27.49 -15.95
N ILE A 533 16.89 27.93 -15.05
CA ILE A 533 15.87 28.96 -15.34
C ILE A 533 16.46 30.26 -15.92
N SER A 534 17.65 30.64 -15.47
CA SER A 534 18.37 31.82 -15.97
C SER A 534 18.95 31.66 -17.38
N GLN A 535 18.94 30.43 -17.91
CA GLN A 535 19.47 30.04 -19.23
C GLN A 535 18.36 29.62 -20.20
N LEU A 536 17.08 29.72 -19.80
CA LEU A 536 15.93 29.45 -20.66
C LEU A 536 15.61 30.62 -21.59
N ALA A 537 15.90 31.87 -21.21
CA ALA A 537 15.68 33.03 -22.06
C ALA A 537 16.56 34.22 -21.64
N ASN A 538 16.85 35.13 -22.58
CA ASN A 538 17.55 36.40 -22.32
C ASN A 538 16.68 37.45 -21.60
N ARG A 539 15.55 37.05 -21.02
CA ARG A 539 14.62 37.88 -20.24
C ARG A 539 14.34 37.20 -18.90
N ARG A 540 13.90 37.97 -17.89
CA ARG A 540 13.51 37.38 -16.59
C ARG A 540 12.28 36.48 -16.78
N VAL A 541 12.44 35.21 -16.41
CA VAL A 541 11.38 34.18 -16.45
C VAL A 541 10.99 33.87 -15.01
N GLU A 542 9.69 33.89 -14.70
CA GLU A 542 9.18 33.53 -13.37
C GLU A 542 8.99 32.02 -13.23
N HIS A 543 8.47 31.34 -14.26
CA HIS A 543 8.35 29.89 -14.31
C HIS A 543 8.89 29.29 -15.62
N PRO A 544 9.73 28.22 -15.57
CA PRO A 544 10.25 27.54 -16.76
C PRO A 544 9.20 27.02 -17.74
N SER A 545 7.99 26.74 -17.26
CA SER A 545 6.82 26.33 -18.07
C SER A 545 6.32 27.41 -19.03
N ASP A 546 6.72 28.67 -18.83
CA ASP A 546 6.31 29.78 -19.71
C ASP A 546 7.18 29.86 -20.98
N VAL A 547 8.23 29.04 -21.07
CA VAL A 547 9.23 29.08 -22.15
C VAL A 547 9.38 27.74 -22.88
N VAL A 548 9.16 26.62 -22.19
CA VAL A 548 9.28 25.28 -22.77
C VAL A 548 8.17 24.37 -22.25
N GLU A 549 7.69 23.44 -23.08
CA GLU A 549 6.69 22.43 -22.72
C GLU A 549 7.29 21.01 -22.63
N ILE A 550 6.72 20.15 -21.79
CA ILE A 550 7.12 18.74 -21.70
C ILE A 550 6.81 18.03 -23.03
N GLY A 551 7.80 17.37 -23.61
CA GLY A 551 7.73 16.72 -24.91
C GLY A 551 8.16 17.60 -26.09
N GLU A 552 8.49 18.86 -25.87
CA GLU A 552 8.97 19.78 -26.91
C GLU A 552 10.42 19.49 -27.32
N ALA A 553 10.71 19.54 -28.63
CA ALA A 553 12.05 19.41 -29.16
C ALA A 553 12.76 20.78 -29.15
N VAL A 554 13.80 20.91 -28.32
CA VAL A 554 14.53 22.15 -28.09
C VAL A 554 15.97 22.06 -28.57
N THR A 555 16.49 23.16 -29.11
CA THR A 555 17.91 23.27 -29.51
C THR A 555 18.68 23.99 -28.41
N VAL A 556 19.70 23.33 -27.88
CA VAL A 556 20.39 23.72 -26.65
C VAL A 556 21.90 23.71 -26.86
N ARG A 557 22.59 24.61 -26.17
CA ARG A 557 24.05 24.69 -26.16
C ARG A 557 24.60 24.09 -24.87
N VAL A 558 25.63 23.26 -24.98
CA VAL A 558 26.33 22.67 -23.83
C VAL A 558 27.20 23.74 -23.16
N LEU A 559 26.94 24.03 -21.88
CA LEU A 559 27.72 24.97 -21.08
C LEU A 559 28.81 24.27 -20.27
N GLU A 560 28.49 23.11 -19.70
CA GLU A 560 29.40 22.37 -18.82
C GLU A 560 29.05 20.88 -18.86
N VAL A 561 30.06 20.02 -18.82
CA VAL A 561 29.92 18.56 -18.79
C VAL A 561 30.64 18.04 -17.56
N ASP A 562 29.89 17.45 -16.63
CA ASP A 562 30.42 16.81 -15.43
C ASP A 562 30.48 15.29 -15.66
N LEU A 563 31.69 14.80 -15.95
CA LEU A 563 31.96 13.39 -16.25
C LEU A 563 31.87 12.48 -15.01
N GLU A 564 32.08 13.02 -13.80
CA GLU A 564 32.02 12.24 -12.56
C GLU A 564 30.58 12.04 -12.09
N ARG A 565 29.74 13.07 -12.22
CA ARG A 565 28.32 13.03 -11.82
C ARG A 565 27.38 12.65 -12.96
N GLY A 566 27.89 12.57 -14.19
CA GLY A 566 27.16 12.19 -15.39
C GLY A 566 26.04 13.16 -15.75
N ARG A 567 26.28 14.47 -15.57
CA ARG A 567 25.32 15.57 -15.77
C ARG A 567 25.86 16.57 -16.79
N VAL A 568 24.96 17.18 -17.56
CA VAL A 568 25.30 18.21 -18.55
C VAL A 568 24.47 19.47 -18.30
N SER A 569 25.13 20.62 -18.17
CA SER A 569 24.46 21.92 -18.06
C SER A 569 24.26 22.52 -19.44
N LEU A 570 23.07 23.01 -19.72
CA LEU A 570 22.61 23.46 -21.03
C LEU A 570 22.08 24.90 -20.98
N SER A 571 22.12 25.61 -22.10
CA SER A 571 21.37 26.86 -22.32
C SER A 571 20.52 26.77 -23.57
N LEU A 572 19.34 27.39 -23.55
CA LEU A 572 18.48 27.48 -24.72
C LEU A 572 19.11 28.46 -25.74
N THR A 573 19.16 28.07 -27.02
CA THR A 573 19.78 28.89 -28.09
C THR A 573 18.77 29.80 -28.77
#